data_AF-A0A453MW57-F1
#
_entry.id   AF-A0A453MW57-F1
#
_cell.length_a   1.000
_cell.length_b   1.000
_cell.length_c   1.000
_cell.angle_alpha   90.00
_cell.angle_beta   90.00
_cell.angle_gamma   90.00
#
_symmetry.space_group_name_H-M   'P 1'
#
loop_
_entity.id
_entity.type
_entity.pdbx_description
1 polymer ?
#
loop_
_entity_poly.entity_id
_entity_poly.type
_entity_poly.pdbx_seq_one_letter_code
_entity_poly.pdbx_strand_id
1 'polypeptide(L)'
;TPPHTATSTRPGASTSTSAHSSNSFSSFPTASASDRSHRSTTTRRRRRADQSGAAMEAVKSLLKPKPTPQQQLREWQRRLRNKGRNIERQIRDVQKEEKKVEKAIRDAAKRGDMGSAEALAKELVQSRKAVNRLYENKAQLNSISMHLGEIVGNGRSLPHIADLN
;
A
#
# COMPACT_ATOMS: atom_id res chain seq x y z
N THR A 1 -51.29 25.84 -16.58
CA THR A 1 -51.62 26.40 -15.24
C THR A 1 -50.51 26.03 -14.27
N PRO A 2 -49.97 26.98 -13.47
CA PRO A 2 -48.95 26.73 -12.44
C PRO A 2 -49.59 26.39 -11.07
N PRO A 3 -48.76 25.95 -10.10
CA PRO A 3 -48.43 26.77 -8.92
C PRO A 3 -46.90 26.77 -8.65
N HIS A 4 -46.22 27.85 -8.22
CA HIS A 4 -46.29 28.63 -6.95
C HIS A 4 -46.04 27.77 -5.69
N THR A 5 -45.25 28.16 -4.68
CA THR A 5 -44.42 29.39 -4.45
C THR A 5 -43.02 28.96 -3.90
N ALA A 6 -42.22 29.60 -3.02
CA ALA A 6 -42.31 30.75 -2.10
C ALA A 6 -40.91 31.40 -1.86
N THR A 7 -40.88 32.54 -1.14
CA THR A 7 -39.68 33.33 -0.79
C THR A 7 -39.10 32.96 0.58
N SER A 8 -37.78 33.13 0.81
CA SER A 8 -37.27 33.51 2.13
C SER A 8 -35.92 34.24 2.09
N THR A 9 -35.85 35.41 2.73
CA THR A 9 -34.64 36.23 2.90
C THR A 9 -34.12 36.05 4.32
N ARG A 10 -32.80 35.94 4.52
CA ARG A 10 -32.21 36.13 5.86
C ARG A 10 -30.79 36.72 5.81
N PRO A 11 -30.50 37.81 6.54
CA PRO A 11 -29.17 38.40 6.63
C PRO A 11 -28.43 37.99 7.93
N GLY A 12 -27.11 38.24 7.94
CA GLY A 12 -26.42 38.78 9.11
C GLY A 12 -25.61 37.84 10.01
N ALA A 13 -24.44 38.36 10.40
CA ALA A 13 -23.65 38.05 11.60
C ALA A 13 -23.15 36.61 11.86
N SER A 14 -21.82 36.45 11.83
CA SER A 14 -21.06 36.23 13.08
C SER A 14 -19.57 36.53 12.91
N THR A 15 -19.03 37.36 13.80
CA THR A 15 -17.60 37.64 13.94
C THR A 15 -16.98 36.69 14.96
N SER A 16 -15.77 36.17 14.68
CA SER A 16 -14.93 35.51 15.70
C SER A 16 -13.45 35.87 15.52
N THR A 17 -13.06 36.97 16.16
CA THR A 17 -11.64 37.35 16.34
C THR A 17 -10.94 36.35 17.26
N SER A 18 -9.91 35.66 16.75
CA SER A 18 -9.05 34.77 17.55
C SER A 18 -7.86 35.51 18.17
N ALA A 19 -8.11 36.26 19.23
CA ALA A 19 -7.07 36.77 20.11
C ALA A 19 -6.93 35.86 21.35
N HIS A 20 -5.80 35.20 21.51
CA HIS A 20 -5.37 34.59 22.77
C HIS A 20 -3.91 34.96 23.02
N SER A 21 -3.60 35.30 24.28
CA SER A 21 -2.32 35.85 24.73
C SER A 21 -1.80 35.05 25.93
N SER A 22 -0.65 35.46 26.46
CA SER A 22 0.24 34.79 27.43
C SER A 22 0.79 33.42 26.97
N ASN A 23 2.10 33.16 26.85
CA ASN A 23 3.35 33.66 27.47
C ASN A 23 3.66 33.04 28.85
N SER A 24 4.48 31.98 28.83
CA SER A 24 5.04 31.30 30.00
C SER A 24 6.54 31.03 29.81
N PHE A 25 7.29 32.14 29.86
CA PHE A 25 8.68 32.28 30.34
C PHE A 25 9.44 31.00 30.75
N SER A 26 10.54 30.70 30.06
CA SER A 26 11.64 29.89 30.60
C SER A 26 13.01 30.48 30.20
N SER A 27 13.88 30.60 31.19
CA SER A 27 15.05 31.47 31.23
C SER A 27 16.10 31.26 30.12
N PHE A 28 16.59 32.36 29.54
CA PHE A 28 17.90 32.40 28.86
C PHE A 28 19.02 32.62 29.88
N PRO A 29 20.17 31.92 29.78
CA PRO A 29 21.42 32.37 30.41
C PRO A 29 22.04 33.50 29.59
N THR A 30 22.60 34.51 30.27
CA THR A 30 23.28 35.65 29.63
C THR A 30 24.72 35.31 29.27
N ALA A 31 25.05 35.42 27.98
CA ALA A 31 26.44 35.40 27.50
C ALA A 31 26.81 36.80 26.99
N SER A 32 27.88 37.40 27.52
CA SER A 32 28.32 38.74 27.14
C SER A 32 28.89 38.77 25.71
N ALA A 33 28.73 39.90 25.03
CA ALA A 33 29.13 40.05 23.63
C ALA A 33 30.56 40.60 23.49
N SER A 34 31.48 39.81 22.91
CA SER A 34 32.72 40.32 22.31
C SER A 34 33.41 39.33 21.37
N ASP A 35 32.87 39.10 20.17
CA ASP A 35 33.71 38.95 18.97
C ASP A 35 32.95 39.39 17.71
N ARG A 36 33.70 39.87 16.70
CA ARG A 36 33.18 40.57 15.52
C ARG A 36 34.00 40.24 14.26
N SER A 37 33.64 39.20 13.52
CA SER A 37 33.80 39.12 12.04
C SER A 37 33.25 37.80 11.43
N HIS A 38 33.32 37.67 10.11
CA HIS A 38 33.29 36.44 9.30
C HIS A 38 32.01 35.57 9.26
N ARG A 39 30.94 36.21 8.77
CA ARG A 39 29.81 35.59 8.03
C ARG A 39 30.23 34.35 7.21
N SER A 40 29.91 33.14 7.68
CA SER A 40 30.31 31.88 7.04
C SER A 40 29.12 30.92 6.81
N THR A 41 28.62 30.87 5.58
CA THR A 41 27.41 30.11 5.21
C THR A 41 27.69 28.62 4.90
N THR A 42 27.86 27.80 5.93
CA THR A 42 28.34 26.41 5.77
C THR A 42 27.25 25.35 5.46
N THR A 43 26.00 25.53 5.91
CA THR A 43 24.93 24.50 5.80
C THR A 43 24.44 24.22 4.36
N ARG A 44 24.89 24.98 3.35
CA ARG A 44 24.44 24.85 1.94
C ARG A 44 25.37 24.00 1.04
N ARG A 45 26.43 23.35 1.57
CA ARG A 45 27.46 22.67 0.74
C ARG A 45 27.35 21.14 0.60
N ARG A 46 26.23 20.49 0.99
CA ARG A 46 25.98 19.06 0.67
C ARG A 46 24.96 18.81 -0.46
N ARG A 47 23.91 19.64 -0.62
CA ARG A 47 22.82 19.47 -1.63
C ARG A 47 23.20 19.70 -3.11
N ARG A 48 24.49 19.71 -3.48
CA ARG A 48 24.95 19.90 -4.87
C ARG A 48 25.67 18.69 -5.48
N ALA A 49 25.95 17.64 -4.71
CA ALA A 49 26.57 16.42 -5.22
C ALA A 49 25.56 15.44 -5.85
N ASP A 50 24.37 15.30 -5.27
CA ASP A 50 23.38 14.27 -5.68
C ASP A 50 22.72 14.54 -7.05
N GLN A 51 22.77 15.78 -7.55
CA GLN A 51 22.00 16.20 -8.73
C GLN A 51 22.53 15.57 -10.04
N SER A 52 23.85 15.34 -10.15
CA SER A 52 24.43 14.62 -11.29
C SER A 52 24.13 13.12 -11.24
N GLY A 53 24.11 12.51 -10.04
CA GLY A 53 23.71 11.12 -9.85
C GLY A 53 22.24 10.86 -10.22
N ALA A 54 21.34 11.75 -9.80
CA ALA A 54 19.91 11.68 -10.16
C ALA A 54 19.68 11.80 -11.68
N ALA A 55 20.41 12.70 -12.36
CA ALA A 55 20.34 12.83 -13.82
C ALA A 55 20.88 11.59 -14.55
N MET A 56 22.01 11.04 -14.09
CA MET A 56 22.59 9.79 -14.60
C MET A 56 21.59 8.63 -14.48
N GLU A 57 20.98 8.40 -13.31
CA GLU A 57 20.00 7.32 -13.13
C GLU A 57 18.70 7.56 -13.91
N ALA A 58 18.25 8.82 -14.08
CA ALA A 58 17.11 9.14 -14.94
C ALA A 58 17.39 8.78 -16.42
N VAL A 59 18.52 9.21 -16.98
CA VAL A 59 18.94 8.89 -18.35
C VAL A 59 19.16 7.38 -18.52
N LYS A 60 19.79 6.73 -17.55
CA LYS A 60 20.00 5.27 -17.50
C LYS A 60 18.70 4.49 -17.25
N SER A 61 17.62 5.13 -16.82
CA SER A 61 16.28 4.55 -16.77
C SER A 61 15.55 4.63 -18.11
N LEU A 62 15.77 5.72 -18.86
CA LEU A 62 15.21 5.96 -20.18
C LEU A 62 15.90 5.11 -21.27
N LEU A 63 17.20 4.85 -21.12
CA LEU A 63 18.01 4.02 -22.00
C LEU A 63 17.98 2.51 -21.65
N LYS A 64 17.01 2.04 -20.83
CA LYS A 64 16.87 0.60 -20.55
C LYS A 64 16.39 -0.11 -21.83
N PRO A 65 17.13 -1.10 -22.36
CA PRO A 65 16.64 -1.90 -23.47
C PRO A 65 15.33 -2.58 -23.06
N LYS A 66 14.39 -2.73 -24.02
CA LYS A 66 13.12 -3.43 -23.78
C LYS A 66 13.43 -4.80 -23.13
N PRO A 67 12.82 -5.13 -21.98
CA PRO A 67 13.22 -6.31 -21.21
C PRO A 67 13.10 -7.55 -22.09
N THR A 68 14.16 -8.34 -22.18
CA THR A 68 14.19 -9.48 -23.10
C THR A 68 13.09 -10.49 -22.72
N PRO A 69 12.61 -11.34 -23.64
CA PRO A 69 11.56 -12.31 -23.32
C PRO A 69 11.91 -13.18 -22.10
N GLN A 70 13.18 -13.57 -21.94
CA GLN A 70 13.64 -14.26 -20.73
C GLN A 70 13.58 -13.42 -19.46
N GLN A 71 13.82 -12.10 -19.51
CA GLN A 71 13.70 -11.22 -18.35
C GLN A 71 12.23 -11.01 -17.96
N GLN A 72 11.34 -10.79 -18.94
CA GLN A 72 9.89 -10.72 -18.73
C GLN A 72 9.36 -12.01 -18.08
N LEU A 73 9.78 -13.16 -18.61
CA LEU A 73 9.41 -14.50 -18.14
C LEU A 73 9.89 -14.76 -16.69
N ARG A 74 11.13 -14.37 -16.35
CA ARG A 74 11.64 -14.40 -14.97
C ARG A 74 10.86 -13.44 -14.04
N GLU A 75 10.47 -12.27 -14.54
CA GLU A 75 9.66 -11.33 -13.76
C GLU A 75 8.25 -11.88 -13.50
N TRP A 76 7.59 -12.44 -14.50
CA TRP A 76 6.27 -13.06 -14.36
C TRP A 76 6.31 -14.23 -13.37
N GLN A 77 7.32 -15.12 -13.43
CA GLN A 77 7.53 -16.14 -12.40
C GLN A 77 7.68 -15.54 -10.97
N ARG A 78 8.41 -14.43 -10.83
CA ARG A 78 8.56 -13.72 -9.53
C ARG A 78 7.23 -13.09 -9.07
N ARG A 79 6.45 -12.50 -9.99
CA ARG A 79 5.12 -11.92 -9.71
C ARG A 79 4.12 -13.00 -9.28
N LEU A 80 4.07 -14.15 -9.97
CA LEU A 80 3.24 -15.30 -9.59
C LEU A 80 3.58 -15.82 -8.19
N ARG A 81 4.87 -16.07 -7.89
CA ARG A 81 5.35 -16.49 -6.56
C ARG A 81 5.05 -15.47 -5.45
N ASN A 82 4.98 -14.17 -5.77
CA ASN A 82 4.53 -13.15 -4.83
C ASN A 82 3.01 -13.17 -4.62
N LYS A 83 2.22 -13.36 -5.68
CA LYS A 83 0.75 -13.44 -5.61
C LYS A 83 0.28 -14.69 -4.87
N GLY A 84 0.87 -15.86 -5.13
CA GLY A 84 0.57 -17.10 -4.40
C GLY A 84 0.78 -16.95 -2.89
N ARG A 85 1.96 -16.46 -2.47
CA ARG A 85 2.25 -16.15 -1.06
C ARG A 85 1.35 -15.05 -0.46
N ASN A 86 0.71 -14.22 -1.29
CA ASN A 86 -0.27 -13.24 -0.81
C ASN A 86 -1.62 -13.88 -0.55
N ILE A 87 -2.09 -14.73 -1.45
CA ILE A 87 -3.29 -15.53 -1.25
C ILE A 87 -3.16 -16.41 0.00
N GLU A 88 -2.00 -17.00 0.25
CA GLU A 88 -1.71 -17.76 1.48
C GLU A 88 -1.66 -16.93 2.77
N ARG A 89 -1.51 -15.60 2.68
CA ARG A 89 -1.76 -14.71 3.83
C ARG A 89 -3.26 -14.46 3.96
N GLN A 90 -3.91 -14.01 2.88
CA GLN A 90 -5.34 -13.71 2.84
C GLN A 90 -6.22 -14.88 3.32
N ILE A 91 -5.91 -16.13 2.93
CA ILE A 91 -6.60 -17.34 3.43
C ILE A 91 -6.47 -17.45 4.96
N ARG A 92 -5.24 -17.33 5.49
CA ARG A 92 -5.00 -17.42 6.95
C ARG A 92 -5.60 -16.25 7.72
N ASP A 93 -5.69 -15.08 7.12
CA ASP A 93 -6.23 -13.88 7.76
C ASP A 93 -7.77 -13.92 7.78
N VAL A 94 -8.42 -14.35 6.70
CA VAL A 94 -9.86 -14.65 6.69
C VAL A 94 -10.19 -15.79 7.66
N GLN A 95 -9.41 -16.88 7.70
CA GLN A 95 -9.61 -17.99 8.64
C GLN A 95 -9.40 -17.60 10.13
N LYS A 96 -8.69 -16.51 10.43
CA LYS A 96 -8.65 -15.94 11.79
C LYS A 96 -9.94 -15.16 12.07
N GLU A 97 -10.42 -14.40 11.09
CA GLU A 97 -11.64 -13.60 11.23
C GLU A 97 -12.88 -14.48 11.37
N GLU A 98 -13.01 -15.55 10.58
CA GLU A 98 -14.04 -16.58 10.74
C GLU A 98 -14.11 -17.09 12.19
N LYS A 99 -12.96 -17.35 12.83
CA LYS A 99 -12.86 -17.79 14.22
C LYS A 99 -13.16 -16.70 15.26
N LYS A 100 -13.16 -15.42 14.87
CA LYS A 100 -13.67 -14.31 15.71
C LYS A 100 -15.18 -14.18 15.54
N VAL A 101 -15.68 -14.16 14.30
CA VAL A 101 -17.11 -14.12 13.98
C VAL A 101 -17.85 -15.30 14.61
N GLU A 102 -17.30 -16.51 14.55
CA GLU A 102 -17.90 -17.69 15.20
C GLU A 102 -18.01 -17.57 16.74
N LYS A 103 -17.04 -16.90 17.40
CA LYS A 103 -17.14 -16.57 18.83
C LYS A 103 -18.19 -15.50 19.07
N ALA A 104 -18.22 -14.45 18.24
CA ALA A 104 -19.19 -13.36 18.34
C ALA A 104 -20.64 -13.87 18.16
N ILE A 105 -20.90 -14.80 17.23
CA ILE A 105 -22.20 -15.50 17.10
C ILE A 105 -22.55 -16.23 18.39
N ARG A 106 -21.62 -17.03 18.94
CA ARG A 106 -21.84 -17.79 20.18
C ARG A 106 -22.11 -16.86 21.37
N ASP A 107 -21.46 -15.71 21.45
CA ASP A 107 -21.64 -14.76 22.54
C ASP A 107 -22.84 -13.83 22.34
N ALA A 108 -23.30 -13.57 21.11
CA ALA A 108 -24.58 -12.92 20.82
C ALA A 108 -25.76 -13.83 21.18
N ALA A 109 -25.71 -15.11 20.77
CA ALA A 109 -26.72 -16.11 21.09
C ALA A 109 -26.88 -16.31 22.61
N LYS A 110 -25.79 -16.36 23.39
CA LYS A 110 -25.84 -16.38 24.87
C LYS A 110 -26.53 -15.17 25.50
N ARG A 111 -26.49 -14.01 24.83
CA ARG A 111 -27.16 -12.76 25.29
C ARG A 111 -28.63 -12.68 24.86
N GLY A 112 -29.11 -13.64 24.06
CA GLY A 112 -30.45 -13.61 23.45
C GLY A 112 -30.57 -12.71 22.22
N ASP A 113 -29.48 -12.08 21.75
CA ASP A 113 -29.50 -11.24 20.55
C ASP A 113 -29.42 -12.11 19.28
N MET A 114 -30.57 -12.65 18.91
CA MET A 114 -30.75 -13.45 17.71
C MET A 114 -30.58 -12.63 16.42
N GLY A 115 -30.86 -11.33 16.44
CA GLY A 115 -30.73 -10.45 15.27
C GLY A 115 -29.27 -10.25 14.87
N SER A 116 -28.42 -9.88 15.83
CA SER A 116 -26.97 -9.80 15.61
C SER A 116 -26.36 -11.17 15.32
N ALA A 117 -26.83 -12.24 15.96
CA ALA A 117 -26.37 -13.60 15.68
C ALA A 117 -26.66 -14.03 14.23
N GLU A 118 -27.84 -13.71 13.68
CA GLU A 118 -28.20 -14.02 12.29
C GLU A 118 -27.37 -13.20 11.29
N ALA A 119 -27.13 -11.90 11.58
CA ALA A 119 -26.28 -11.04 10.75
C ALA A 119 -24.84 -11.58 10.66
N LEU A 120 -24.23 -11.92 11.81
CA LEU A 120 -22.89 -12.50 11.88
C LEU A 120 -22.83 -13.91 11.24
N ALA A 121 -23.89 -14.71 11.33
CA ALA A 121 -23.97 -16.00 10.66
C ALA A 121 -23.96 -15.87 9.11
N LYS A 122 -24.63 -14.84 8.57
CA LYS A 122 -24.58 -14.52 7.14
C LYS A 122 -23.17 -14.11 6.70
N GLU A 123 -22.47 -13.32 7.51
CA GLU A 123 -21.07 -12.94 7.27
C GLU A 123 -20.14 -14.18 7.27
N LEU A 124 -20.27 -15.07 8.24
CA LEU A 124 -19.49 -16.32 8.33
C LEU A 124 -19.65 -17.20 7.06
N VAL A 125 -20.86 -17.28 6.50
CA VAL A 125 -21.11 -18.00 5.23
C VAL A 125 -20.46 -17.29 4.03
N GLN A 126 -20.40 -15.96 4.03
CA GLN A 126 -19.69 -15.19 3.00
C GLN A 126 -18.17 -15.35 3.11
N SER A 127 -17.62 -15.34 4.33
CA SER A 127 -16.19 -15.59 4.58
C SER A 127 -15.76 -16.96 4.03
N ARG A 128 -16.52 -18.01 4.29
CA ARG A 128 -16.24 -19.37 3.76
C ARG A 128 -16.24 -19.41 2.24
N LYS A 129 -17.16 -18.69 1.59
CA LYS A 129 -17.19 -18.54 0.12
C LYS A 129 -15.97 -17.75 -0.40
N ALA A 130 -15.47 -16.77 0.35
CA ALA A 130 -14.23 -16.06 0.01
C ALA A 130 -12.99 -16.96 0.17
N VAL A 131 -12.93 -17.80 1.20
CA VAL A 131 -11.86 -18.80 1.39
C VAL A 131 -11.81 -19.79 0.22
N ASN A 132 -12.95 -20.34 -0.20
CA ASN A 132 -13.01 -21.24 -1.36
C ASN A 132 -12.49 -20.57 -2.65
N ARG A 133 -12.97 -19.35 -2.95
CA ARG A 133 -12.47 -18.54 -4.07
C ARG A 133 -10.96 -18.29 -4.01
N LEU A 134 -10.40 -18.08 -2.82
CA LEU A 134 -8.95 -17.93 -2.66
C LEU A 134 -8.18 -19.23 -2.93
N TYR A 135 -8.72 -20.40 -2.58
CA TYR A 135 -8.14 -21.69 -2.97
C TYR A 135 -8.23 -21.94 -4.49
N GLU A 136 -9.36 -21.62 -5.13
CA GLU A 136 -9.53 -21.67 -6.59
C GLU A 136 -8.48 -20.79 -7.30
N ASN A 137 -8.34 -19.52 -6.87
CA ASN A 137 -7.31 -18.61 -7.39
C ASN A 137 -5.89 -19.14 -7.15
N LYS A 138 -5.61 -19.82 -6.02
CA LYS A 138 -4.30 -20.45 -5.79
C LYS A 138 -4.05 -21.60 -6.79
N ALA A 139 -5.05 -22.43 -7.07
CA ALA A 139 -4.93 -23.50 -8.07
C ALA A 139 -4.67 -22.95 -9.48
N GLN A 140 -5.37 -21.88 -9.87
CA GLN A 140 -5.14 -21.18 -11.14
C GLN A 140 -3.72 -20.60 -11.24
N LEU A 141 -3.21 -19.92 -10.19
CA LEU A 141 -1.83 -19.43 -10.17
C LEU A 141 -0.79 -20.56 -10.25
N ASN A 142 -1.05 -21.72 -9.65
CA ASN A 142 -0.18 -22.89 -9.74
C ASN A 142 -0.13 -23.42 -11.18
N SER A 143 -1.28 -23.61 -11.84
CA SER A 143 -1.37 -24.03 -13.24
C SER A 143 -0.62 -23.08 -14.18
N ILE A 144 -0.85 -21.76 -14.05
CA ILE A 144 -0.11 -20.74 -14.82
C ILE A 144 1.40 -20.84 -14.52
N SER A 145 1.80 -21.09 -13.27
CA SER A 145 3.22 -21.25 -12.91
C SER A 145 3.87 -22.54 -13.40
N MET A 146 3.10 -23.59 -13.75
CA MET A 146 3.61 -24.81 -14.37
C MET A 146 3.90 -24.57 -15.86
N HIS A 147 2.91 -24.06 -16.61
CA HIS A 147 3.08 -23.68 -18.01
C HIS A 147 4.21 -22.64 -18.20
N LEU A 148 4.32 -21.67 -17.28
CA LEU A 148 5.41 -20.70 -17.26
C LEU A 148 6.76 -21.28 -16.80
N GLY A 149 6.77 -22.50 -16.25
CA GLY A 149 7.95 -23.31 -15.96
C GLY A 149 8.41 -24.10 -17.18
N GLU A 150 7.48 -24.74 -17.90
CA GLU A 150 7.71 -25.49 -19.14
C GLU A 150 8.38 -24.63 -20.22
N ILE A 151 7.85 -23.42 -20.47
CA ILE A 151 8.43 -22.45 -21.42
C ILE A 151 9.88 -22.08 -21.02
N VAL A 152 10.20 -22.04 -19.72
CA VAL A 152 11.57 -21.80 -19.23
C VAL A 152 12.47 -23.03 -19.33
N GLY A 153 11.93 -24.25 -19.21
CA GLY A 153 12.66 -25.49 -19.44
C GLY A 153 13.11 -25.59 -20.89
N ASN A 154 12.16 -25.50 -21.82
CA ASN A 154 12.41 -25.58 -23.27
C ASN A 154 13.34 -24.46 -23.75
N GLY A 155 13.25 -23.26 -23.16
CA GLY A 155 14.16 -22.14 -23.42
C GLY A 155 15.55 -22.24 -22.76
N ARG A 156 15.85 -23.35 -22.06
CA ARG A 156 17.17 -23.66 -21.47
C ARG A 156 17.79 -24.95 -22.00
N SER A 157 17.01 -25.83 -22.61
CA SER A 157 17.48 -27.08 -23.24
C SER A 157 18.15 -26.87 -24.61
N LEU A 158 18.67 -25.67 -24.89
CA LEU A 158 19.58 -25.39 -26.00
C LEU A 158 20.97 -25.07 -25.42
N PRO A 159 21.77 -26.09 -25.05
CA PRO A 159 23.15 -25.89 -24.66
C PRO A 159 23.99 -25.50 -25.88
N HIS A 160 24.50 -24.27 -25.86
CA HIS A 160 25.90 -23.96 -26.18
C HIS A 160 26.50 -24.59 -27.45
N ILE A 161 25.94 -24.28 -28.62
CA ILE A 161 26.55 -24.59 -29.94
C ILE A 161 27.60 -23.52 -30.32
N ALA A 162 28.40 -23.06 -29.36
CA ALA A 162 29.28 -21.89 -29.51
C ALA A 162 30.78 -22.22 -29.38
N ASP A 163 31.15 -23.39 -28.84
CA ASP A 163 32.55 -23.84 -28.71
C ASP A 163 32.97 -24.73 -29.90
N LEU A 164 32.80 -24.22 -31.13
CA LEU A 164 33.27 -24.87 -32.36
C LEU A 164 33.87 -23.87 -33.34
N ASN A 165 35.03 -23.30 -32.99
CA ASN A 165 35.99 -22.71 -33.93
C ASN A 165 37.40 -22.62 -33.30
#